data_AF-K2CB52-F1
#
_entry.id   AF-K2CB52-F1
#
_cell.length_a   1.000
_cell.length_b   1.000
_cell.length_c   1.000
_cell.angle_alpha   90.00
_cell.angle_beta   90.00
_cell.angle_gamma   90.00
#
_symmetry.space_group_name_H-M   'P 1'
#
loop_
_entity.id
_entity.type
_entity.pdbx_description
1 polymer ?
#
loop_
_entity_poly.entity_id
_entity_poly.type
_entity_poly.pdbx_seq_one_letter_code
_entity_poly.pdbx_strand_id
1 'polypeptide(L)'
;MQQINARTKSYDAIVSIECYHGRMNVTTSGSTGLDKLKAVFFLGLTCNLTTFTGCAVTWIVMAKNGWVSGIWQTAITVLSFIPIFMADAINNYTIGRIRLENDKGWDDVQISVQGRQIVARYYQFFRILSIIPAYLLAAAMIASFGSDESTIQTLKMAFLLAFSIHFYRCYWLLRRHISTRLPSFGGRRLLGRSMIIASIFTFWFLYFWKLPAQPFSLSQIFGSGLLYFLISAALQPLPTRYSLTRPGRPIAKGNFFKVEIIDDEQLNSLPGAAEINDSLRQPFSDAQFSAVANIRLPLIALPLFQSWGQLLISDDKKVLLLLLACEPHKGIHRTLISLQSGKYIITTDFGAQQAKFPGNVDYHLHERKNASTELLLQHNNRISELAEEFPAQPWQHLETIIKSVIAFLESENVRTRSSGTANGVISNEGAAR
;
A
#
# COMPACT_ATOMS: atom_id res chain seq x y z
N MET A 1 41.21 30.85 -40.61
CA MET A 1 39.78 30.71 -40.28
C MET A 1 39.20 29.64 -41.21
N GLN A 2 39.26 28.37 -40.78
CA GLN A 2 38.15 27.54 -40.24
C GLN A 2 37.49 26.70 -41.36
N GLN A 3 37.82 25.41 -41.54
CA GLN A 3 37.24 24.19 -40.89
C GLN A 3 35.70 24.12 -41.09
N ILE A 4 35.06 23.05 -41.59
CA ILE A 4 35.15 21.60 -41.30
C ILE A 4 34.63 20.78 -42.49
N ASN A 5 35.19 19.57 -42.65
CA ASN A 5 35.00 18.62 -43.73
C ASN A 5 34.43 17.30 -43.18
N ALA A 6 33.71 16.57 -44.03
CA ALA A 6 33.66 15.09 -44.15
C ALA A 6 32.63 14.23 -43.38
N ARG A 7 32.04 13.32 -44.19
CA ARG A 7 31.50 11.96 -43.93
C ARG A 7 30.02 11.77 -43.59
N THR A 8 29.23 11.67 -44.64
CA THR A 8 27.97 10.89 -44.71
C THR A 8 27.92 10.13 -46.04
N LYS A 9 28.18 8.82 -46.01
CA LYS A 9 27.75 7.80 -47.00
C LYS A 9 28.36 6.43 -46.66
N SER A 10 27.59 5.36 -46.90
CA SER A 10 27.87 3.91 -46.81
C SER A 10 27.18 3.24 -45.60
N TYR A 11 26.35 2.20 -45.68
CA TYR A 11 25.77 1.39 -46.76
C TYR A 11 24.64 0.56 -46.13
N ASP A 12 23.64 0.16 -46.93
CA ASP A 12 22.52 -0.72 -46.57
C ASP A 12 22.90 -2.18 -46.25
N ALA A 13 22.01 -2.80 -45.46
CA ALA A 13 21.56 -4.21 -45.48
C ALA A 13 22.39 -5.33 -44.79
N ILE A 14 21.73 -6.04 -43.85
CA ILE A 14 21.33 -7.49 -43.85
C ILE A 14 20.97 -7.90 -42.39
N VAL A 15 19.67 -7.93 -42.03
CA VAL A 15 18.78 -9.09 -41.79
C VAL A 15 18.99 -9.89 -40.47
N SER A 16 17.92 -9.90 -39.67
CA SER A 16 17.41 -10.94 -38.74
C SER A 16 18.20 -11.30 -37.47
N ILE A 17 17.60 -11.00 -36.29
CA ILE A 17 17.08 -12.00 -35.34
C ILE A 17 16.06 -11.29 -34.42
N GLU A 18 14.86 -11.87 -34.36
CA GLU A 18 13.76 -11.56 -33.45
C GLU A 18 14.16 -11.74 -31.98
N CYS A 19 13.75 -10.80 -31.10
CA CYS A 19 12.96 -11.08 -29.90
C CYS A 19 12.78 -9.83 -29.01
N TYR A 20 11.52 -9.56 -28.63
CA TYR A 20 11.09 -8.71 -27.52
C TYR A 20 11.37 -7.19 -27.59
N HIS A 21 10.70 -6.52 -28.51
CA HIS A 21 10.25 -5.15 -28.30
C HIS A 21 8.93 -5.13 -27.52
N GLY A 22 9.03 -4.92 -26.21
CA GLY A 22 7.91 -4.68 -25.29
C GLY A 22 8.17 -3.45 -24.42
N ARG A 23 8.12 -2.26 -25.04
CA ARG A 23 8.01 -0.90 -24.45
C ARG A 23 8.89 -0.62 -23.21
N MET A 24 10.04 -0.02 -23.48
CA MET A 24 10.61 1.02 -22.61
C MET A 24 9.57 2.14 -22.41
N ASN A 25 8.87 2.14 -21.26
CA ASN A 25 8.15 3.32 -20.80
C ASN A 25 9.15 4.28 -20.16
N VAL A 26 9.81 5.06 -21.01
CA VAL A 26 10.46 6.33 -20.65
C VAL A 26 9.33 7.35 -20.41
N THR A 27 8.67 7.23 -19.25
CA THR A 27 7.78 8.25 -18.67
C THR A 27 7.78 8.10 -17.15
N THR A 28 8.90 8.43 -16.52
CA THR A 28 8.92 8.81 -15.09
C THR A 28 8.90 10.33 -14.98
N SER A 29 7.76 10.94 -15.30
CA SER A 29 7.28 12.22 -14.74
C SER A 29 5.93 12.54 -15.35
N GLY A 30 4.91 12.78 -14.52
CA GLY A 30 3.65 13.34 -15.02
C GLY A 30 2.37 12.96 -14.29
N SER A 31 2.32 11.96 -13.40
CA SER A 31 1.16 11.89 -12.49
C SER A 31 1.44 12.78 -11.30
N THR A 32 0.93 14.00 -11.34
CA THR A 32 0.89 14.86 -10.17
C THR A 32 0.20 14.08 -9.02
N GLY A 33 0.52 14.35 -7.76
CA GLY A 33 -0.22 13.75 -6.63
C GLY A 33 -1.75 13.90 -6.78
N LEU A 34 -2.18 14.92 -7.53
CA LEU A 34 -3.57 15.15 -7.95
C LEU A 34 -4.14 14.09 -8.90
N ASP A 35 -3.38 13.56 -9.86
CA ASP A 35 -3.88 12.53 -10.79
C ASP A 35 -4.12 11.19 -10.09
N LYS A 36 -3.23 10.86 -9.15
CA LYS A 36 -3.39 9.71 -8.26
C LYS A 36 -4.59 9.89 -7.34
N LEU A 37 -4.76 11.08 -6.75
CA LEU A 37 -5.90 11.42 -5.91
C LEU A 37 -7.22 11.35 -6.70
N LYS A 38 -7.26 11.93 -7.91
CA LYS A 38 -8.41 11.87 -8.81
C LYS A 38 -8.78 10.42 -9.14
N ALA A 39 -7.81 9.60 -9.53
CA ALA A 39 -8.08 8.21 -9.89
C ALA A 39 -8.62 7.38 -8.71
N VAL A 40 -8.09 7.60 -7.50
CA VAL A 40 -8.61 6.97 -6.27
C VAL A 40 -10.01 7.47 -5.94
N PHE A 41 -10.25 8.78 -6.08
CA PHE A 41 -11.54 9.40 -5.81
C PHE A 41 -12.62 8.91 -6.79
N PHE A 42 -12.33 8.88 -8.09
CA PHE A 42 -13.23 8.33 -9.11
C PHE A 42 -13.48 6.84 -8.89
N LEU A 43 -12.48 6.07 -8.46
CA LEU A 43 -12.68 4.68 -8.06
C LEU A 43 -13.65 4.59 -6.87
N GLY A 44 -13.50 5.43 -5.84
CA GLY A 44 -14.42 5.48 -4.71
C GLY A 44 -15.85 5.82 -5.13
N LEU A 45 -16.04 6.82 -5.98
CA LEU A 45 -17.35 7.21 -6.52
C LEU A 45 -18.01 6.07 -7.31
N THR A 46 -17.26 5.43 -8.22
CA THR A 46 -17.77 4.32 -9.04
C THR A 46 -18.09 3.08 -8.21
N CYS A 47 -17.35 2.84 -7.12
CA CYS A 47 -17.66 1.74 -6.20
C CYS A 47 -18.93 1.99 -5.40
N ASN A 48 -19.20 3.24 -5.01
CA ASN A 48 -20.45 3.60 -4.32
C ASN A 48 -21.68 3.53 -5.23
N LEU A 49 -21.51 3.56 -6.57
CA LEU A 49 -22.61 3.37 -7.51
C LEU A 49 -23.30 2.01 -7.28
N THR A 50 -22.59 0.96 -6.87
CA THR A 50 -23.20 -0.35 -6.60
C THR A 50 -24.14 -0.29 -5.39
N THR A 51 -23.84 0.55 -4.40
CA THR A 51 -24.75 0.86 -3.28
C THR A 51 -26.01 1.55 -3.75
N PHE A 52 -25.89 2.57 -4.60
CA PHE A 52 -27.06 3.27 -5.15
C PHE A 52 -27.92 2.36 -6.02
N THR A 53 -27.31 1.57 -6.91
CA THR A 53 -28.04 0.60 -7.75
C THR A 53 -28.75 -0.44 -6.90
N GLY A 54 -28.10 -1.00 -5.89
CA GLY A 54 -28.72 -1.95 -4.96
C GLY A 54 -29.94 -1.35 -4.27
N CYS A 55 -29.81 -0.15 -3.70
CA CYS A 55 -30.94 0.56 -3.07
C CYS A 55 -32.07 0.85 -4.06
N ALA A 56 -31.76 1.25 -5.29
CA ALA A 56 -32.76 1.52 -6.33
C ALA A 56 -33.52 0.24 -6.72
N VAL A 57 -32.83 -0.89 -6.87
CA VAL A 57 -33.46 -2.17 -7.16
C VAL A 57 -34.36 -2.61 -6.00
N THR A 58 -33.88 -2.51 -4.75
CA THR A 58 -34.71 -2.79 -3.57
C THR A 58 -35.96 -1.92 -3.55
N TRP A 59 -35.82 -0.61 -3.82
CA TRP A 59 -36.96 0.30 -3.90
C TRP A 59 -37.97 -0.14 -4.95
N ILE A 60 -37.51 -0.42 -6.18
CA ILE A 60 -38.37 -0.85 -7.29
C ILE A 60 -39.12 -2.13 -6.92
N VAL A 61 -38.44 -3.11 -6.33
CA VAL A 61 -39.06 -4.38 -5.92
C VAL A 61 -40.08 -4.17 -4.82
N MET A 62 -39.76 -3.39 -3.78
CA MET A 62 -40.68 -3.11 -2.68
C MET A 62 -41.92 -2.35 -3.15
N ALA A 63 -41.72 -1.32 -3.99
CA ALA A 63 -42.80 -0.50 -4.52
C ALA A 63 -43.69 -1.29 -5.49
N LYS A 64 -43.10 -2.08 -6.40
CA LYS A 64 -43.85 -2.88 -7.39
C LYS A 64 -44.74 -3.91 -6.73
N ASN A 65 -44.28 -4.54 -5.65
CA ASN A 65 -45.06 -5.57 -4.96
C ASN A 65 -45.98 -5.02 -3.87
N GLY A 66 -45.95 -3.71 -3.60
CA GLY A 66 -46.79 -3.08 -2.57
C GLY A 66 -46.50 -3.58 -1.15
N TRP A 67 -45.33 -4.17 -0.91
CA TRP A 67 -44.98 -4.80 0.38
C TRP A 67 -44.74 -3.78 1.50
N VAL A 68 -44.46 -2.52 1.14
CA VAL A 68 -44.30 -1.42 2.08
C VAL A 68 -45.21 -0.28 1.64
N SER A 69 -46.06 0.20 2.56
CA SER A 69 -46.99 1.29 2.29
C SER A 69 -46.36 2.65 2.58
N GLY A 70 -46.39 3.56 1.60
CA GLY A 70 -45.98 4.95 1.76
C GLY A 70 -44.52 5.23 1.39
N ILE A 71 -44.30 6.41 0.82
CA ILE A 71 -42.99 6.80 0.25
C ILE A 71 -41.89 6.89 1.30
N TRP A 72 -42.22 7.44 2.49
CA TRP A 72 -41.27 7.59 3.60
C TRP A 72 -40.91 6.24 4.24
N GLN A 73 -41.88 5.35 4.40
CA GLN A 73 -41.63 4.02 4.95
C GLN A 73 -40.80 3.15 3.99
N THR A 74 -41.08 3.25 2.69
CA THR A 74 -40.28 2.61 1.65
C THR A 74 -38.85 3.14 1.66
N ALA A 75 -38.67 4.46 1.79
CA ALA A 75 -37.36 5.07 1.90
C ALA A 75 -36.57 4.57 3.12
N ILE A 76 -37.17 4.62 4.32
CA ILE A 76 -36.52 4.14 5.55
C ILE A 76 -36.17 2.65 5.43
N THR A 77 -37.06 1.84 4.84
CA THR A 77 -36.82 0.42 4.60
C THR A 77 -35.63 0.22 3.68
N VAL A 78 -35.57 0.91 2.54
CA VAL A 78 -34.45 0.83 1.59
C VAL A 78 -33.14 1.30 2.24
N LEU A 79 -33.17 2.37 3.05
CA LEU A 79 -31.97 2.86 3.76
C LEU A 79 -31.39 1.80 4.72
N SER A 80 -32.22 0.92 5.29
CA SER A 80 -31.73 -0.19 6.14
C SER A 80 -30.87 -1.21 5.38
N PHE A 81 -30.99 -1.29 4.05
CA PHE A 81 -30.16 -2.18 3.21
C PHE A 81 -28.80 -1.58 2.84
N ILE A 82 -28.56 -0.27 3.07
CA ILE A 82 -27.30 0.40 2.70
C ILE A 82 -26.06 -0.41 3.15
N PRO A 83 -25.96 -0.89 4.41
CA PRO A 83 -24.78 -1.64 4.83
C PRO A 83 -24.51 -2.91 4.01
N ILE A 84 -25.56 -3.58 3.53
CA ILE A 84 -25.42 -4.80 2.69
C ILE A 84 -24.72 -4.44 1.38
N PHE A 85 -25.14 -3.38 0.72
CA PHE A 85 -24.54 -2.98 -0.55
C PHE A 85 -23.20 -2.26 -0.37
N MET A 86 -22.99 -1.58 0.76
CA MET A 86 -21.65 -1.08 1.14
C MET A 86 -20.62 -2.20 1.29
N ALA A 87 -21.05 -3.41 1.66
CA ALA A 87 -20.18 -4.59 1.70
C ALA A 87 -19.68 -4.98 0.30
N ASP A 88 -20.50 -4.86 -0.75
CA ASP A 88 -20.01 -4.98 -2.12
C ASP A 88 -19.14 -3.78 -2.51
N ALA A 89 -19.51 -2.56 -2.16
CA ALA A 89 -18.74 -1.36 -2.50
C ALA A 89 -17.31 -1.42 -1.96
N ILE A 90 -17.09 -1.89 -0.73
CA ILE A 90 -15.74 -2.06 -0.18
C ILE A 90 -14.97 -3.17 -0.90
N ASN A 91 -15.63 -4.26 -1.28
CA ASN A 91 -15.00 -5.32 -2.07
C ASN A 91 -14.61 -4.81 -3.46
N ASN A 92 -15.49 -4.04 -4.11
CA ASN A 92 -15.25 -3.41 -5.40
C ASN A 92 -14.07 -2.46 -5.33
N TYR A 93 -14.05 -1.61 -4.30
CA TYR A 93 -13.00 -0.64 -4.08
C TYR A 93 -11.66 -1.33 -3.88
N THR A 94 -11.57 -2.38 -3.04
CA THR A 94 -10.31 -3.08 -2.82
C THR A 94 -9.79 -3.76 -4.09
N ILE A 95 -10.62 -4.53 -4.79
CA ILE A 95 -10.21 -5.25 -6.01
C ILE A 95 -9.87 -4.25 -7.12
N GLY A 96 -10.68 -3.20 -7.27
CA GLY A 96 -10.45 -2.11 -8.21
C GLY A 96 -9.19 -1.33 -7.89
N ARG A 97 -8.86 -1.13 -6.61
CA ARG A 97 -7.66 -0.44 -6.17
C ARG A 97 -6.42 -1.27 -6.51
N ILE A 98 -6.44 -2.57 -6.23
CA ILE A 98 -5.35 -3.48 -6.60
C ILE A 98 -5.11 -3.49 -8.11
N ARG A 99 -6.18 -3.54 -8.91
CA ARG A 99 -6.09 -3.46 -10.37
C ARG A 99 -5.53 -2.12 -10.84
N LEU A 100 -6.05 -1.01 -10.29
CA LEU A 100 -5.59 0.33 -10.65
C LEU A 100 -4.11 0.51 -10.33
N GLU A 101 -3.62 -0.05 -9.23
CA GLU A 101 -2.20 -0.05 -8.90
C GLU A 101 -1.37 -0.89 -9.86
N ASN A 102 -1.87 -2.05 -10.31
CA ASN A 102 -1.23 -2.82 -11.36
C ASN A 102 -1.12 -2.01 -12.66
N ASP A 103 -2.22 -1.41 -13.10
CA ASP A 103 -2.34 -0.71 -14.38
C ASP A 103 -1.51 0.58 -14.41
N LYS A 104 -1.36 1.25 -13.25
CA LYS A 104 -0.59 2.49 -13.10
C LYS A 104 0.83 2.27 -12.58
N GLY A 105 1.20 1.05 -12.22
CA GLY A 105 2.50 0.73 -11.62
C GLY A 105 2.71 1.36 -10.24
N TRP A 106 1.65 1.59 -9.48
CA TRP A 106 1.72 2.09 -8.10
C TRP A 106 1.97 0.95 -7.11
N ASP A 107 2.54 1.26 -5.95
CA ASP A 107 2.89 0.30 -4.89
C ASP A 107 2.32 0.70 -3.52
N ASP A 108 1.06 1.16 -3.46
CA ASP A 108 0.42 1.60 -2.21
C ASP A 108 -0.49 0.55 -1.56
N VAL A 109 -0.74 -0.60 -2.18
CA VAL A 109 -1.44 -1.73 -1.58
C VAL A 109 -0.40 -2.76 -1.16
N GLN A 110 -0.48 -3.23 0.09
CA GLN A 110 0.37 -4.27 0.66
C GLN A 110 0.04 -5.64 0.04
N ILE A 111 0.31 -5.82 -1.25
CA ILE A 111 0.14 -7.07 -2.00
C ILE A 111 1.34 -7.26 -2.93
N SER A 112 1.79 -8.51 -3.09
CA SER A 112 2.87 -8.87 -4.01
C SER A 112 2.55 -8.47 -5.46
N VAL A 113 3.59 -8.26 -6.27
CA VAL A 113 3.48 -7.96 -7.71
C VAL A 113 2.70 -9.06 -8.43
N GLN A 114 2.99 -10.34 -8.12
CA GLN A 114 2.25 -11.48 -8.65
C GLN A 114 0.77 -11.44 -8.23
N GLY A 115 0.48 -11.06 -6.98
CA GLY A 115 -0.90 -10.88 -6.50
C GLY A 115 -1.65 -9.77 -7.24
N ARG A 116 -1.00 -8.64 -7.52
CA ARG A 116 -1.55 -7.57 -8.36
C ARG A 116 -1.92 -8.06 -9.76
N GLN A 117 -1.00 -8.79 -10.39
CA GLN A 117 -1.21 -9.33 -11.74
C GLN A 117 -2.37 -10.34 -11.78
N ILE A 118 -2.49 -11.21 -10.77
CA ILE A 118 -3.59 -12.17 -10.66
C ILE A 118 -4.93 -11.44 -10.52
N VAL A 119 -5.00 -10.46 -9.62
CA VAL A 119 -6.22 -9.66 -9.41
C VAL A 119 -6.59 -8.87 -10.66
N ALA A 120 -5.62 -8.27 -11.35
CA ALA A 120 -5.87 -7.56 -12.60
C ALA A 120 -6.34 -8.50 -13.71
N ARG A 121 -5.70 -9.66 -13.88
CA ARG A 121 -6.04 -10.68 -14.89
C ARG A 121 -7.43 -11.26 -14.67
N TYR A 122 -7.79 -11.57 -13.43
CA TYR A 122 -9.07 -12.19 -13.07
C TYR A 122 -10.05 -11.21 -12.43
N TYR A 123 -9.92 -9.91 -12.74
CA TYR A 123 -10.71 -8.84 -12.11
C TYR A 123 -12.22 -9.10 -12.15
N GLN A 124 -12.74 -9.45 -13.34
CA GLN A 124 -14.17 -9.71 -13.53
C GLN A 124 -14.65 -10.90 -12.72
N PHE A 125 -13.87 -11.98 -12.69
CA PHE A 125 -14.19 -13.15 -11.88
C PHE A 125 -14.23 -12.82 -10.38
N PHE A 126 -13.24 -12.07 -9.89
CA PHE A 126 -13.23 -11.62 -8.49
C PHE A 126 -14.36 -10.67 -8.15
N ARG A 127 -14.81 -9.84 -9.10
CA ARG A 127 -15.98 -8.97 -8.95
C ARG A 127 -17.27 -9.76 -8.86
N ILE A 128 -17.49 -10.75 -9.74
CA ILE A 128 -18.66 -11.64 -9.69
C ILE A 128 -18.75 -12.30 -8.31
N LEU A 129 -17.65 -12.89 -7.84
CA LEU A 129 -17.60 -13.54 -6.52
C LEU A 129 -17.84 -12.57 -5.35
N SER A 130 -17.62 -11.27 -5.52
CA SER A 130 -17.91 -10.26 -4.48
C SER A 130 -19.33 -9.70 -4.51
N ILE A 131 -19.96 -9.65 -5.68
CA ILE A 131 -21.31 -9.12 -5.85
C ILE A 131 -22.34 -10.14 -5.37
N ILE A 132 -22.19 -11.40 -5.77
CA ILE A 132 -23.20 -12.45 -5.54
C ILE A 132 -23.63 -12.55 -4.07
N PRO A 133 -22.74 -12.63 -3.07
CA PRO A 133 -23.18 -12.82 -1.68
C PRO A 133 -23.96 -11.62 -1.13
N ALA A 134 -23.59 -10.37 -1.50
CA ALA A 134 -24.32 -9.18 -1.06
C ALA A 134 -25.75 -9.15 -1.61
N TYR A 135 -25.90 -9.49 -2.89
CA TYR A 135 -27.21 -9.50 -3.55
C TYR A 135 -28.07 -10.68 -3.10
N LEU A 136 -27.48 -11.84 -2.79
CA LEU A 136 -28.22 -12.97 -2.21
C LEU A 136 -28.68 -12.67 -0.78
N LEU A 137 -27.88 -11.98 0.03
CA LEU A 137 -28.29 -11.53 1.35
C LEU A 137 -29.45 -10.52 1.26
N ALA A 138 -29.32 -9.53 0.38
CA ALA A 138 -30.39 -8.57 0.12
C ALA A 138 -31.65 -9.28 -0.39
N ALA A 139 -31.53 -10.21 -1.34
CA ALA A 139 -32.64 -10.97 -1.87
C ALA A 139 -33.34 -11.81 -0.79
N ALA A 140 -32.60 -12.49 0.10
CA ALA A 140 -33.18 -13.25 1.20
C ALA A 140 -33.99 -12.35 2.16
N MET A 141 -33.50 -11.12 2.41
CA MET A 141 -34.20 -10.15 3.25
C MET A 141 -35.40 -9.50 2.54
N ILE A 142 -35.29 -9.23 1.23
CA ILE A 142 -36.41 -8.73 0.42
C ILE A 142 -37.51 -9.79 0.34
N ALA A 143 -37.14 -11.05 0.10
CA ALA A 143 -38.07 -12.17 0.04
C ALA A 143 -38.82 -12.40 1.36
N SER A 144 -38.27 -11.97 2.50
CA SER A 144 -38.96 -12.03 3.80
C SER A 144 -40.23 -11.19 3.87
N PHE A 145 -40.34 -10.16 3.01
CA PHE A 145 -41.58 -9.38 2.85
C PHE A 145 -42.63 -10.12 2.02
N GLY A 146 -42.21 -11.15 1.28
CA GLY A 146 -43.10 -12.14 0.68
C GLY A 146 -43.42 -13.26 1.67
N SER A 147 -44.48 -14.01 1.39
CA SER A 147 -44.94 -15.12 2.22
C SER A 147 -44.33 -16.48 1.85
N ASP A 148 -43.37 -16.53 0.93
CA ASP A 148 -42.78 -17.78 0.44
C ASP A 148 -41.54 -18.18 1.25
N GLU A 149 -41.77 -19.02 2.27
CA GLU A 149 -40.72 -19.58 3.13
C GLU A 149 -39.69 -20.40 2.34
N SER A 150 -40.11 -21.13 1.31
CA SER A 150 -39.21 -22.00 0.53
C SER A 150 -38.18 -21.19 -0.24
N THR A 151 -38.60 -20.07 -0.84
CA THR A 151 -37.73 -19.13 -1.54
C THR A 151 -36.76 -18.46 -0.56
N ILE A 152 -37.24 -18.04 0.61
CA ILE A 152 -36.37 -17.42 1.64
C ILE A 152 -35.27 -18.39 2.07
N GLN A 153 -35.61 -19.63 2.43
CA GLN A 153 -34.61 -20.62 2.88
C GLN A 153 -33.61 -20.98 1.77
N THR A 154 -34.08 -21.09 0.53
CA THR A 154 -33.20 -21.32 -0.63
C THR A 154 -32.21 -20.18 -0.81
N LEU A 155 -32.65 -18.92 -0.70
CA LEU A 155 -31.78 -17.75 -0.79
C LEU A 155 -30.78 -17.68 0.37
N LYS A 156 -31.18 -18.05 1.60
CA LYS A 156 -30.27 -18.15 2.75
C LYS A 156 -29.16 -19.18 2.50
N MET A 157 -29.50 -20.35 1.93
CA MET A 157 -28.51 -21.39 1.56
C MET A 157 -27.59 -20.92 0.44
N ALA A 158 -28.14 -20.32 -0.62
CA ALA A 158 -27.36 -19.78 -1.71
C ALA A 158 -26.37 -18.70 -1.22
N PHE A 159 -26.82 -17.83 -0.31
CA PHE A 159 -25.98 -16.84 0.35
C PHE A 159 -24.84 -17.49 1.12
N LEU A 160 -25.11 -18.53 1.93
CA LEU A 160 -24.08 -19.25 2.68
C LEU A 160 -23.00 -19.80 1.74
N LEU A 161 -23.39 -20.49 0.68
CA LEU A 161 -22.46 -21.08 -0.29
C LEU A 161 -21.63 -20.00 -0.99
N ALA A 162 -22.27 -18.94 -1.47
CA ALA A 162 -21.58 -17.82 -2.12
C ALA A 162 -20.62 -17.12 -1.16
N PHE A 163 -21.02 -16.92 0.10
CA PHE A 163 -20.17 -16.35 1.14
C PHE A 163 -18.96 -17.23 1.42
N SER A 164 -19.12 -18.55 1.55
CA SER A 164 -18.02 -19.49 1.78
C SER A 164 -16.99 -19.45 0.65
N ILE A 165 -17.44 -19.41 -0.61
CA ILE A 165 -16.56 -19.28 -1.78
C ILE A 165 -15.81 -17.94 -1.74
N HIS A 166 -16.53 -16.84 -1.46
CA HIS A 166 -15.94 -15.52 -1.35
C HIS A 166 -14.90 -15.43 -0.22
N PHE A 167 -15.24 -15.98 0.94
CA PHE A 167 -14.38 -16.05 2.12
C PHE A 167 -13.09 -16.81 1.80
N TYR A 168 -13.20 -17.99 1.18
CA TYR A 168 -12.04 -18.78 0.76
C TYR A 168 -11.15 -18.00 -0.20
N ARG A 169 -11.74 -17.34 -1.21
CA ARG A 169 -11.01 -16.48 -2.16
C ARG A 169 -10.25 -15.36 -1.43
N CYS A 170 -10.90 -14.67 -0.49
CA CYS A 170 -10.25 -13.65 0.35
C CYS A 170 -9.07 -14.21 1.12
N TYR A 171 -9.28 -15.33 1.81
CA TYR A 171 -8.28 -16.01 2.62
C TYR A 171 -7.09 -16.45 1.77
N TRP A 172 -7.35 -17.04 0.60
CA TRP A 172 -6.31 -17.47 -0.34
C TRP A 172 -5.45 -16.29 -0.79
N LEU A 173 -6.07 -15.17 -1.18
CA LEU A 173 -5.35 -13.96 -1.60
C LEU A 173 -4.48 -13.40 -0.47
N LEU A 174 -5.04 -13.29 0.74
CA LEU A 174 -4.34 -12.84 1.94
C LEU A 174 -3.16 -13.74 2.29
N ARG A 175 -3.37 -15.05 2.27
CA ARG A 175 -2.36 -16.04 2.63
C ARG A 175 -1.23 -16.06 1.62
N ARG A 176 -1.51 -16.04 0.32
CA ARG A 176 -0.50 -16.27 -0.72
C ARG A 176 0.21 -15.01 -1.19
N HIS A 177 -0.48 -13.87 -1.18
CA HIS A 177 0.02 -12.66 -1.83
C HIS A 177 0.20 -11.45 -0.92
N ILE A 178 -0.21 -11.53 0.35
CA ILE A 178 -0.15 -10.40 1.30
C ILE A 178 0.69 -10.77 2.53
N SER A 179 0.60 -12.01 3.02
CA SER A 179 1.36 -12.48 4.19
C SER A 179 2.89 -12.33 4.06
N THR A 180 3.42 -12.45 2.84
CA THR A 180 4.85 -12.29 2.53
C THR A 180 5.32 -10.84 2.59
N ARG A 181 4.42 -9.89 2.30
CA ARG A 181 4.68 -8.44 2.40
C ARG A 181 4.43 -7.89 3.80
N LEU A 182 3.59 -8.57 4.60
CA LEU A 182 3.25 -8.19 5.96
C LEU A 182 3.24 -9.42 6.88
N PRO A 183 4.38 -9.74 7.52
CA PRO A 183 4.46 -10.86 8.46
C PRO A 183 3.44 -10.75 9.60
N SER A 184 3.08 -9.53 10.00
CA SER A 184 2.06 -9.25 11.02
C SER A 184 0.63 -9.62 10.61
N PHE A 185 0.35 -9.73 9.30
CA PHE A 185 -0.92 -10.17 8.71
C PHE A 185 -0.88 -11.64 8.25
N GLY A 186 0.26 -12.31 8.37
CA GLY A 186 0.48 -13.69 7.95
C GLY A 186 0.35 -14.75 9.05
N GLY A 187 0.67 -16.00 8.68
CA GLY A 187 0.85 -17.13 9.60
C GLY A 187 -0.31 -17.38 10.58
N ARG A 188 0.02 -17.59 11.86
CA ARG A 188 -0.94 -17.88 12.94
C ARG A 188 -1.96 -16.74 13.15
N ARG A 189 -1.58 -15.48 12.89
CA ARG A 189 -2.49 -14.32 13.06
C ARG A 189 -3.57 -14.27 11.98
N LEU A 190 -3.22 -14.63 10.74
CA LEU A 190 -4.20 -14.76 9.66
C LEU A 190 -5.22 -15.85 9.99
N LEU A 191 -4.72 -17.03 10.39
CA LEU A 191 -5.54 -18.16 10.82
C LEU A 191 -6.47 -17.79 11.98
N GLY A 192 -5.94 -17.18 13.04
CA GLY A 192 -6.74 -16.74 14.20
C GLY A 192 -7.83 -15.75 13.81
N ARG A 193 -7.52 -14.74 12.98
CA ARG A 193 -8.54 -13.79 12.48
C ARG A 193 -9.60 -14.49 11.65
N SER A 194 -9.20 -15.36 10.73
CA SER A 194 -10.15 -16.10 9.89
C SER A 194 -11.06 -17.00 10.72
N MET A 195 -10.54 -17.64 11.78
CA MET A 195 -11.37 -18.41 12.71
C MET A 195 -12.35 -17.53 13.49
N ILE A 196 -11.90 -16.38 14.00
CA ILE A 196 -12.81 -15.44 14.70
C ILE A 196 -13.94 -14.98 13.77
N ILE A 197 -13.62 -14.59 12.53
CA ILE A 197 -14.63 -14.16 11.55
C ILE A 197 -15.59 -15.31 11.23
N ALA A 198 -15.06 -16.52 11.01
CA ALA A 198 -15.88 -17.69 10.73
C ALA A 198 -16.81 -18.02 11.90
N SER A 199 -16.36 -17.93 13.15
CA SER A 199 -17.18 -18.16 14.35
C SER A 199 -18.29 -17.11 14.49
N ILE A 200 -17.95 -15.82 14.33
CA ILE A 200 -18.94 -14.73 14.39
C ILE A 200 -19.99 -14.90 13.29
N PHE A 201 -19.54 -15.17 12.06
CA PHE A 201 -20.43 -15.42 10.93
C PHE A 201 -21.33 -16.64 11.19
N THR A 202 -20.78 -17.73 11.70
CA THR A 202 -21.55 -18.96 11.97
C THR A 202 -22.63 -18.71 13.01
N PHE A 203 -22.30 -18.04 14.12
CA PHE A 203 -23.27 -17.72 15.15
C PHE A 203 -24.41 -16.83 14.62
N TRP A 204 -24.06 -15.79 13.88
CA TRP A 204 -25.06 -14.92 13.25
C TRP A 204 -25.88 -15.65 12.17
N PHE A 205 -25.26 -16.49 11.34
CA PHE A 205 -25.97 -17.22 10.30
C PHE A 205 -26.96 -18.23 10.90
N LEU A 206 -26.62 -18.88 12.00
CA LEU A 206 -27.55 -19.75 12.74
C LEU A 206 -28.75 -18.96 13.29
N TYR A 207 -28.54 -17.73 13.77
CA TYR A 207 -29.62 -16.82 14.14
C TYR A 207 -30.47 -16.44 12.92
N PHE A 208 -29.84 -16.00 11.84
CA PHE A 208 -30.50 -15.61 10.58
C PHE A 208 -31.30 -16.76 9.95
N TRP A 209 -30.78 -17.99 10.03
CA TRP A 209 -31.44 -19.20 9.57
C TRP A 209 -32.76 -19.44 10.31
N LYS A 210 -32.76 -19.30 11.64
CA LYS A 210 -33.91 -19.50 12.52
C LYS A 210 -34.96 -18.39 12.45
N LEU A 211 -34.68 -17.26 11.81
CA LEU A 211 -35.69 -16.22 11.65
C LEU A 211 -36.87 -16.74 10.81
N PRO A 212 -38.11 -16.56 11.29
CA PRO A 212 -39.31 -17.02 10.58
C PRO A 212 -39.47 -16.28 9.25
N ALA A 213 -40.25 -16.87 8.34
CA ALA A 213 -40.67 -16.26 7.07
C ALA A 213 -41.70 -15.14 7.30
N GLN A 214 -41.28 -14.09 7.99
CA GLN A 214 -42.04 -12.87 8.23
C GLN A 214 -41.18 -11.67 7.84
N PRO A 215 -41.78 -10.52 7.53
CA PRO A 215 -41.04 -9.31 7.19
C PRO A 215 -40.01 -9.00 8.27
N PHE A 216 -38.74 -9.02 7.90
CA PHE A 216 -37.67 -8.71 8.85
C PHE A 216 -37.79 -7.26 9.33
N SER A 217 -37.51 -7.05 10.61
CA SER A 217 -37.48 -5.71 11.16
C SER A 217 -36.33 -4.91 10.55
N LEU A 218 -36.49 -3.58 10.50
CA LEU A 218 -35.45 -2.68 10.00
C LEU A 218 -34.12 -2.85 10.75
N SER A 219 -34.17 -3.14 12.05
CA SER A 219 -32.98 -3.40 12.87
C SER A 219 -32.32 -4.74 12.52
N GLN A 220 -33.09 -5.76 12.16
CA GLN A 220 -32.55 -7.04 11.69
C GLN A 220 -31.84 -6.89 10.34
N ILE A 221 -32.45 -6.14 9.41
CA ILE A 221 -31.87 -5.86 8.09
C ILE A 221 -30.58 -5.04 8.24
N PHE A 222 -30.66 -3.91 8.94
CA PHE A 222 -29.51 -3.03 9.15
C PHE A 222 -28.40 -3.70 9.94
N GLY A 223 -28.72 -4.37 11.04
CA GLY A 223 -27.72 -5.04 11.90
C GLY A 223 -27.01 -6.19 11.19
N SER A 224 -27.76 -7.00 10.43
CA SER A 224 -27.19 -8.07 9.61
C SER A 224 -26.34 -7.52 8.47
N GLY A 225 -26.80 -6.45 7.82
CA GLY A 225 -26.01 -5.74 6.81
C GLY A 225 -24.73 -5.15 7.36
N LEU A 226 -24.78 -4.53 8.55
CA LEU A 226 -23.62 -3.96 9.22
C LEU A 226 -22.61 -5.05 9.59
N LEU A 227 -23.08 -6.18 10.11
CA LEU A 227 -22.20 -7.32 10.38
C LEU A 227 -21.54 -7.83 9.11
N TYR A 228 -22.31 -8.02 8.04
CA TYR A 228 -21.79 -8.48 6.75
C TYR A 228 -20.78 -7.49 6.14
N PHE A 229 -21.04 -6.18 6.27
CA PHE A 229 -20.10 -5.12 5.90
C PHE A 229 -18.78 -5.22 6.67
N LEU A 230 -18.85 -5.35 8.01
CA LEU A 230 -17.66 -5.45 8.86
C LEU A 230 -16.84 -6.71 8.56
N ILE A 231 -17.52 -7.84 8.32
CA ILE A 231 -16.89 -9.10 7.91
C ILE A 231 -16.20 -8.93 6.55
N SER A 232 -16.90 -8.36 5.56
CA SER A 232 -16.34 -8.12 4.23
C SER A 232 -15.13 -7.20 4.29
N ALA A 233 -15.22 -6.11 5.06
CA ALA A 233 -14.10 -5.20 5.32
C ALA A 233 -12.89 -5.92 5.94
N ALA A 234 -13.13 -6.81 6.90
CA ALA A 234 -12.08 -7.55 7.59
C ALA A 234 -11.40 -8.63 6.73
N LEU A 235 -12.09 -9.13 5.70
CA LEU A 235 -11.61 -10.13 4.75
C LEU A 235 -10.79 -9.54 3.59
N GLN A 236 -10.83 -8.23 3.40
CA GLN A 236 -10.06 -7.58 2.34
C GLN A 236 -8.65 -7.20 2.81
N PRO A 237 -7.63 -7.23 1.93
CA PRO A 237 -6.43 -6.43 2.16
C PRO A 237 -6.83 -4.99 2.38
N LEU A 238 -6.26 -4.37 3.41
CA LEU A 238 -6.39 -2.94 3.58
C LEU A 238 -5.51 -2.27 2.49
N PRO A 239 -6.06 -1.48 1.56
CA PRO A 239 -5.23 -0.53 0.82
C PRO A 239 -4.54 0.36 1.86
N THR A 240 -3.23 0.57 1.74
CA THR A 240 -2.42 0.79 2.94
C THR A 240 -2.59 2.17 3.59
N ARG A 241 -2.14 2.21 4.85
CA ARG A 241 -2.04 3.33 5.81
C ARG A 241 -3.33 3.97 6.34
N TYR A 242 -4.43 3.93 5.60
CA TYR A 242 -5.68 4.63 6.01
C TYR A 242 -6.88 3.68 6.14
N SER A 243 -6.67 2.49 6.67
CA SER A 243 -7.79 1.65 7.08
C SER A 243 -8.63 2.38 8.15
N LEU A 244 -9.88 2.65 7.83
CA LEU A 244 -10.84 3.33 8.71
C LEU A 244 -11.14 2.52 9.99
N THR A 245 -10.96 1.20 9.97
CA THR A 245 -11.28 0.32 11.11
C THR A 245 -10.07 -0.08 11.93
N ARG A 246 -8.87 -0.03 11.35
CA ARG A 246 -7.58 -0.18 12.04
C ARG A 246 -6.56 0.60 11.23
N PRO A 247 -6.30 1.90 11.49
CA PRO A 247 -5.11 2.55 10.95
C PRO A 247 -3.97 1.60 11.28
N GLY A 248 -3.28 1.09 10.24
CA GLY A 248 -2.46 -0.11 10.36
C GLY A 248 -1.66 0.03 11.64
N ARG A 249 -2.00 -0.76 12.68
CA ARG A 249 -1.40 -0.56 14.00
C ARG A 249 0.09 -0.58 13.71
N PRO A 250 0.82 0.53 13.90
CA PRO A 250 2.26 0.49 13.72
C PRO A 250 2.68 -0.66 14.61
N ILE A 251 3.26 -1.70 14.02
CA ILE A 251 3.90 -2.78 14.77
C ILE A 251 4.75 -2.00 15.76
N ALA A 252 4.34 -2.03 17.04
CA ALA A 252 4.49 -0.96 18.05
C ALA A 252 5.44 0.17 17.62
N LYS A 253 4.97 1.41 17.42
CA LYS A 253 5.72 2.63 16.96
C LYS A 253 7.25 2.52 16.83
N GLY A 254 7.97 1.96 17.80
CA GLY A 254 9.38 1.58 17.68
C GLY A 254 9.80 0.57 16.59
N ASN A 255 9.00 -0.42 16.15
CA ASN A 255 9.51 -1.50 15.27
C ASN A 255 9.53 -1.16 13.78
N PHE A 256 8.71 -0.21 13.31
CA PHE A 256 8.80 0.25 11.91
C PHE A 256 10.09 1.06 11.66
N PHE A 257 10.66 1.66 12.71
CA PHE A 257 11.85 2.50 12.66
C PHE A 257 13.14 1.78 13.05
N LYS A 258 13.07 0.45 13.24
CA LYS A 258 14.24 -0.37 13.51
C LYS A 258 14.88 -0.83 12.21
N VAL A 259 16.19 -1.00 12.26
CA VAL A 259 16.91 -1.72 11.21
C VAL A 259 16.77 -3.21 11.51
N GLU A 260 16.14 -3.93 10.59
CA GLU A 260 15.98 -5.39 10.66
C GLU A 260 17.16 -6.04 9.92
N ILE A 261 17.89 -6.91 10.60
CA ILE A 261 18.89 -7.77 9.96
C ILE A 261 18.13 -8.95 9.36
N ILE A 262 18.31 -9.17 8.07
CA ILE A 262 17.64 -10.23 7.30
C ILE A 262 18.67 -11.25 6.82
N ASP A 263 18.23 -12.48 6.59
CA ASP A 263 19.09 -13.52 6.00
C ASP A 263 19.14 -13.40 4.46
N ASP A 264 20.01 -14.19 3.81
CA ASP A 264 20.16 -14.18 2.35
C ASP A 264 18.90 -14.66 1.63
N GLU A 265 18.17 -15.64 2.17
CA GLU A 265 16.95 -16.15 1.57
C GLU A 265 15.86 -15.06 1.55
N GLN A 266 15.73 -14.33 2.66
CA GLN A 266 14.85 -13.19 2.80
C GLN A 266 15.23 -12.07 1.85
N LEU A 267 16.52 -11.71 1.75
CA LEU A 267 16.96 -10.69 0.81
C LEU A 267 16.66 -11.11 -0.63
N ASN A 268 16.99 -12.33 -1.03
CA ASN A 268 16.77 -12.85 -2.38
C ASN A 268 15.28 -12.95 -2.77
N SER A 269 14.39 -13.05 -1.78
CA SER A 269 12.94 -13.01 -2.00
C SER A 269 12.41 -11.60 -2.32
N LEU A 270 13.20 -10.55 -2.06
CA LEU A 270 12.79 -9.16 -2.20
C LEU A 270 13.08 -8.60 -3.60
N PRO A 271 12.20 -7.73 -4.13
CA PRO A 271 12.36 -7.23 -5.48
C PRO A 271 13.61 -6.35 -5.62
N GLY A 272 14.33 -6.52 -6.73
CA GLY A 272 15.57 -5.80 -7.01
C GLY A 272 16.81 -6.35 -6.29
N ALA A 273 16.69 -7.31 -5.37
CA ALA A 273 17.83 -7.88 -4.66
C ALA A 273 18.88 -8.52 -5.59
N ALA A 274 18.42 -9.13 -6.68
CA ALA A 274 19.29 -9.71 -7.72
C ALA A 274 20.18 -8.68 -8.42
N GLU A 275 19.86 -7.38 -8.33
CA GLU A 275 20.67 -6.31 -8.91
C GLU A 275 21.86 -5.91 -8.01
N ILE A 276 21.90 -6.38 -6.76
CA ILE A 276 23.09 -6.27 -5.89
C ILE A 276 24.07 -7.38 -6.28
N ASN A 277 24.68 -7.22 -7.45
CA ASN A 277 25.62 -8.18 -8.03
C ASN A 277 27.08 -7.76 -7.80
N ASP A 278 28.01 -8.64 -8.17
CA ASP A 278 29.45 -8.41 -7.98
C ASP A 278 29.95 -7.18 -8.74
N SER A 279 29.39 -6.89 -9.93
CA SER A 279 29.77 -5.69 -10.69
C SER A 279 29.48 -4.38 -9.95
N LEU A 280 28.38 -4.33 -9.19
CA LEU A 280 28.03 -3.16 -8.37
C LEU A 280 28.90 -3.06 -7.11
N ARG A 281 29.30 -4.21 -6.55
CA ARG A 281 30.14 -4.29 -5.35
C ARG A 281 31.61 -4.01 -5.64
N GLN A 282 32.10 -4.40 -6.82
CA GLN A 282 33.52 -4.38 -7.17
C GLN A 282 34.23 -3.06 -6.83
N PRO A 283 33.71 -1.86 -7.18
CA PRO A 283 34.40 -0.60 -6.89
C PRO A 283 34.59 -0.34 -5.39
N PHE A 284 33.70 -0.87 -4.55
CA PHE A 284 33.77 -0.74 -3.10
C PHE A 284 34.62 -1.85 -2.48
N SER A 285 34.60 -3.06 -3.04
CA SER A 285 35.52 -4.13 -2.65
C SER A 285 36.97 -3.74 -2.95
N ASP A 286 37.25 -3.09 -4.07
CA ASP A 286 38.58 -2.54 -4.41
C ASP A 286 39.01 -1.45 -3.41
N ALA A 287 38.05 -0.70 -2.86
CA ALA A 287 38.24 0.26 -1.78
C ALA A 287 38.19 -0.35 -0.38
N GLN A 288 38.36 -1.68 -0.26
CA GLN A 288 38.45 -2.43 1.00
C GLN A 288 37.17 -2.38 1.86
N PHE A 289 35.99 -2.26 1.25
CA PHE A 289 34.72 -2.45 1.99
C PHE A 289 34.42 -3.92 2.20
N SER A 290 34.00 -4.27 3.42
CA SER A 290 33.58 -5.61 3.82
C SER A 290 32.07 -5.65 4.14
N ALA A 291 31.41 -6.75 3.79
CA ALA A 291 29.98 -6.92 4.08
C ALA A 291 29.75 -7.20 5.57
N VAL A 292 28.80 -6.48 6.18
CA VAL A 292 28.44 -6.60 7.59
C VAL A 292 27.18 -7.42 7.75
N ALA A 293 26.10 -7.05 7.04
CA ALA A 293 24.80 -7.68 7.16
C ALA A 293 23.90 -7.34 5.97
N ASN A 294 22.94 -8.21 5.68
CA ASN A 294 21.78 -7.81 4.89
C ASN A 294 20.78 -7.11 5.81
N ILE A 295 20.25 -5.98 5.36
CA ILE A 295 19.40 -5.13 6.18
C ILE A 295 18.11 -4.77 5.46
N ARG A 296 17.07 -4.55 6.25
CA ARG A 296 15.86 -3.83 5.87
C ARG A 296 15.67 -2.66 6.83
N LEU A 297 15.40 -1.48 6.29
CA LEU A 297 15.23 -0.26 7.06
C LEU A 297 14.28 0.72 6.34
N PRO A 298 13.71 1.70 7.05
CA PRO A 298 13.14 2.89 6.44
C PRO A 298 14.16 3.65 5.59
N LEU A 299 13.71 4.19 4.46
CA LEU A 299 14.49 5.09 3.63
C LEU A 299 14.81 6.38 4.38
N ILE A 300 16.08 6.77 4.44
CA ILE A 300 16.51 7.97 5.18
C ILE A 300 15.83 9.24 4.67
N ALA A 301 15.77 9.43 3.35
CA ALA A 301 15.14 10.61 2.74
C ALA A 301 13.60 10.56 2.74
N LEU A 302 13.02 9.36 2.83
CA LEU A 302 11.58 9.15 2.86
C LEU A 302 11.24 8.06 3.90
N PRO A 303 11.29 8.36 5.22
CA PRO A 303 11.21 7.36 6.30
C PRO A 303 9.90 6.56 6.36
N LEU A 304 8.97 6.91 5.49
CA LEU A 304 7.72 6.22 5.29
C LEU A 304 7.89 4.98 4.40
N PHE A 305 8.83 4.96 3.46
CA PHE A 305 9.07 3.82 2.58
C PHE A 305 10.19 2.93 3.12
N GLN A 306 10.16 1.65 2.75
CA GLN A 306 11.21 0.72 3.11
C GLN A 306 12.25 0.57 1.99
N SER A 307 13.46 0.25 2.43
CA SER A 307 14.57 -0.20 1.62
C SER A 307 15.15 -1.47 2.20
N TRP A 308 15.73 -2.29 1.33
CA TRP A 308 16.41 -3.52 1.69
C TRP A 308 17.63 -3.71 0.82
N GLY A 309 18.64 -4.38 1.36
CA GLY A 309 19.87 -4.64 0.64
C GLY A 309 21.00 -4.96 1.59
N GLN A 310 22.20 -4.47 1.25
CA GLN A 310 23.42 -4.82 1.96
C GLN A 310 24.04 -3.62 2.64
N LEU A 311 24.51 -3.88 3.86
CA LEU A 311 25.36 -2.99 4.63
C LEU A 311 26.80 -3.46 4.51
N LEU A 312 27.67 -2.56 4.06
CA LEU A 312 29.11 -2.74 4.03
C LEU A 312 29.79 -1.65 4.86
N ILE A 313 31.01 -1.92 5.30
CA ILE A 313 31.83 -1.01 6.09
C ILE A 313 33.24 -0.94 5.54
N SER A 314 33.85 0.23 5.52
CA SER A 314 35.26 0.43 5.16
C SER A 314 36.21 -0.24 6.16
N ASP A 315 37.44 -0.53 5.73
CA ASP A 315 38.46 -1.16 6.58
C ASP A 315 38.79 -0.34 7.84
N ASP A 316 38.86 0.99 7.69
CA ASP A 316 39.04 1.95 8.79
C ASP A 316 37.79 2.14 9.67
N LYS A 317 36.67 1.48 9.32
CA LYS A 317 35.37 1.56 9.99
C LYS A 317 34.74 2.95 10.05
N LYS A 318 35.25 3.94 9.31
CA LYS A 318 34.73 5.31 9.34
C LYS A 318 33.56 5.54 8.39
N VAL A 319 33.41 4.68 7.38
CA VAL A 319 32.40 4.84 6.32
C VAL A 319 31.51 3.61 6.23
N LEU A 320 30.20 3.81 6.33
CA LEU A 320 29.19 2.80 6.01
C LEU A 320 28.70 2.98 4.58
N LEU A 321 28.60 1.88 3.85
CA LEU A 321 27.97 1.81 2.53
C LEU A 321 26.68 1.02 2.62
N LEU A 322 25.60 1.63 2.15
CA LEU A 322 24.30 0.99 1.95
C LEU A 322 24.07 0.80 0.45
N LEU A 323 23.96 -0.45 0.02
CA LEU A 323 23.49 -0.83 -1.31
C LEU A 323 22.04 -1.26 -1.19
N LEU A 324 21.11 -0.38 -1.54
CA LEU A 324 19.70 -0.54 -1.20
C LEU A 324 18.80 -0.55 -2.44
N ALA A 325 18.02 -1.61 -2.60
CA ALA A 325 16.78 -1.53 -3.35
C ALA A 325 15.71 -0.86 -2.47
N CYS A 326 14.76 -0.17 -3.09
CA CYS A 326 13.70 0.51 -2.36
C CYS A 326 12.33 0.35 -3.02
N GLU A 327 11.28 0.61 -2.25
CA GLU A 327 9.89 0.60 -2.73
C GLU A 327 9.61 1.63 -3.84
N PRO A 328 9.97 2.93 -3.71
CA PRO A 328 9.52 3.95 -4.64
C PRO A 328 10.24 3.96 -6.00
N HIS A 329 11.46 3.43 -6.09
CA HIS A 329 12.28 3.53 -7.30
C HIS A 329 12.95 2.20 -7.65
N LYS A 330 13.01 1.92 -8.96
CA LYS A 330 13.72 0.75 -9.48
C LYS A 330 15.23 0.96 -9.46
N GLY A 331 15.93 -0.14 -9.22
CA GLY A 331 17.39 -0.25 -9.20
C GLY A 331 18.03 0.00 -7.85
N ILE A 332 19.29 -0.41 -7.71
CA ILE A 332 20.03 -0.24 -6.45
C ILE A 332 20.49 1.21 -6.29
N HIS A 333 20.37 1.69 -5.06
CA HIS A 333 20.80 2.98 -4.58
C HIS A 333 22.05 2.83 -3.74
N ARG A 334 23.00 3.75 -3.91
CA ARG A 334 24.27 3.79 -3.20
C ARG A 334 24.20 4.93 -2.21
N THR A 335 24.38 4.63 -0.93
CA THR A 335 24.41 5.64 0.13
C THR A 335 25.62 5.41 1.02
N LEU A 336 26.47 6.42 1.13
CA LEU A 336 27.61 6.45 2.04
C LEU A 336 27.28 7.32 3.25
N ILE A 337 27.65 6.85 4.43
CA ILE A 337 27.38 7.50 5.71
C ILE A 337 28.66 7.51 6.56
N SER A 338 28.99 8.69 7.09
CA SER A 338 30.06 8.89 8.07
C SER A 338 29.55 9.72 9.25
N LEU A 339 30.23 9.63 10.39
CA LEU A 339 29.94 10.43 11.59
C LEU A 339 31.13 11.32 11.89
N GLN A 340 30.88 12.62 12.07
CA GLN A 340 31.92 13.59 12.43
C GLN A 340 31.35 14.62 13.41
N SER A 341 31.91 14.65 14.62
CA SER A 341 31.55 15.63 15.65
C SER A 341 30.05 15.66 15.94
N GLY A 342 29.42 14.47 16.03
CA GLY A 342 27.99 14.33 16.25
C GLY A 342 27.08 14.66 15.06
N LYS A 343 27.64 14.94 13.87
CA LYS A 343 26.90 15.18 12.62
C LYS A 343 27.08 14.00 11.66
N TYR A 344 25.98 13.51 11.11
CA TYR A 344 25.98 12.45 10.10
C TYR A 344 26.17 13.04 8.70
N ILE A 345 27.25 12.68 8.03
CA ILE A 345 27.54 13.08 6.65
C ILE A 345 27.01 11.97 5.74
N ILE A 346 26.01 12.29 4.91
CA ILE A 346 25.34 11.35 4.01
C ILE A 346 25.56 11.78 2.56
N THR A 347 26.11 10.89 1.74
CA THR A 347 26.22 11.08 0.28
C THR A 347 25.48 9.95 -0.41
N THR A 348 24.49 10.27 -1.23
CA THR A 348 23.62 9.25 -1.83
C THR A 348 23.26 9.61 -3.25
N ASP A 349 23.01 8.60 -4.09
CA ASP A 349 22.43 8.79 -5.42
C ASP A 349 20.89 8.71 -5.43
N PHE A 350 20.28 8.71 -4.25
CA PHE A 350 18.86 8.54 -4.06
C PHE A 350 18.24 9.57 -3.12
N GLY A 351 17.33 10.37 -3.67
CA GLY A 351 16.53 11.34 -2.94
C GLY A 351 16.15 12.53 -3.82
N ALA A 352 15.64 13.59 -3.18
CA ALA A 352 15.31 14.84 -3.84
C ALA A 352 16.25 15.95 -3.36
N GLN A 353 16.75 16.78 -4.27
CA GLN A 353 17.60 17.94 -3.92
C GLN A 353 16.91 18.92 -2.95
N GLN A 354 15.58 18.89 -2.89
CA GLN A 354 14.76 19.75 -2.04
C GLN A 354 14.42 19.13 -0.67
N ALA A 355 14.92 17.92 -0.37
CA ALA A 355 14.66 17.27 0.91
C ALA A 355 15.37 18.02 2.06
N LYS A 356 14.60 18.39 3.09
CA LYS A 356 15.14 19.02 4.30
C LYS A 356 15.46 17.96 5.35
N PHE A 357 16.57 18.15 6.04
CA PHE A 357 17.06 17.26 7.09
C PHE A 357 17.30 18.04 8.40
N PRO A 358 17.29 17.36 9.56
CA PRO A 358 17.68 17.98 10.83
C PRO A 358 19.14 18.45 10.77
N GLY A 359 19.49 19.45 11.59
CA GLY A 359 20.83 20.07 11.58
C GLY A 359 21.99 19.12 11.87
N ASN A 360 21.72 17.95 12.45
CA ASN A 360 22.71 16.89 12.68
C ASN A 360 22.90 15.95 11.48
N VAL A 361 22.27 16.21 10.33
CA VAL A 361 22.41 15.42 9.09
C VAL A 361 22.83 16.33 7.94
N ASP A 362 24.02 16.10 7.40
CA ASP A 362 24.57 16.75 6.21
C ASP A 362 24.35 15.89 4.98
N TYR A 363 23.28 16.18 4.24
CA TYR A 363 22.83 15.34 3.13
C TYR A 363 23.23 15.92 1.77
N HIS A 364 23.90 15.12 0.95
CA HIS A 364 24.29 15.47 -0.42
C HIS A 364 23.77 14.43 -1.41
N LEU A 365 23.06 14.91 -2.43
CA LEU A 365 22.55 14.09 -3.53
C LEU A 365 23.53 14.13 -4.70
N HIS A 366 23.98 12.95 -5.12
CA HIS A 366 24.84 12.73 -6.26
C HIS A 366 24.04 12.22 -7.46
N GLU A 367 24.50 12.47 -8.69
CA GLU A 367 23.81 11.98 -9.88
C GLU A 367 23.99 10.47 -10.05
N ARG A 368 22.87 9.76 -10.25
CA ARG A 368 22.87 8.29 -10.34
C ARG A 368 23.71 7.73 -11.50
N LYS A 369 23.87 8.49 -12.58
CA LYS A 369 24.64 8.06 -13.76
C LYS A 369 26.14 7.97 -13.49
N ASN A 370 26.62 8.62 -12.44
CA ASN A 370 28.03 8.69 -12.13
C ASN A 370 28.55 7.38 -11.53
N ALA A 371 29.84 7.14 -11.74
CA ALA A 371 30.51 5.93 -11.31
C ALA A 371 30.56 5.83 -9.77
N SER A 372 30.56 4.61 -9.24
CA SER A 372 30.63 4.36 -7.79
C SER A 372 31.92 4.90 -7.17
N THR A 373 33.02 4.91 -7.93
CA THR A 373 34.30 5.49 -7.52
C THR A 373 34.23 7.01 -7.33
N GLU A 374 33.48 7.70 -8.19
CA GLU A 374 33.27 9.14 -8.08
C GLU A 374 32.42 9.50 -6.87
N LEU A 375 31.35 8.74 -6.61
CA LEU A 375 30.51 8.89 -5.42
C LEU A 375 31.33 8.70 -4.14
N LEU A 376 32.23 7.70 -4.11
CA LEU A 376 33.14 7.46 -2.99
C LEU A 376 34.13 8.60 -2.80
N LEU A 377 34.77 9.07 -3.88
CA LEU A 377 35.71 10.19 -3.83
C LEU A 377 35.05 11.47 -3.30
N GLN A 378 33.82 11.75 -3.74
CA GLN A 378 33.07 12.91 -3.24
C GLN A 378 32.70 12.77 -1.76
N HIS A 379 32.35 11.58 -1.29
CA HIS A 379 32.11 11.35 0.12
C HIS A 379 33.38 11.58 0.95
N ASN A 380 34.51 11.03 0.48
CA ASN A 380 35.79 11.15 1.16
C ASN A 380 36.28 12.61 1.25
N ASN A 381 35.99 13.43 0.24
CA ASN A 381 36.30 14.86 0.28
C ASN A 381 35.46 15.66 1.30
N ARG A 382 34.34 15.10 1.77
CA ARG A 382 33.44 15.74 2.76
C ARG A 382 33.77 15.38 4.19
N ILE A 383 34.52 14.30 4.41
CA ILE A 383 34.92 13.83 5.73
C ILE A 383 36.36 14.30 6.01
N SER A 384 36.68 14.53 7.28
CA SER A 384 38.05 14.78 7.71
C SER A 384 38.66 13.55 8.37
N GLU A 385 39.98 13.58 8.63
CA GLU A 385 40.67 12.51 9.36
C GLU A 385 40.07 12.24 10.76
N LEU A 386 39.38 13.23 11.32
CA LEU A 386 38.69 13.19 12.62
C LEU A 386 37.32 12.49 12.56
N ALA A 387 36.94 11.87 11.43
CA ALA A 387 35.73 11.06 11.36
C ALA A 387 35.78 9.89 12.36
N GLU A 388 34.65 9.68 13.03
CA GLU A 388 34.50 8.69 14.10
C GLU A 388 34.33 7.28 13.51
N GLU A 389 34.95 6.29 14.14
CA GLU A 389 34.76 4.88 13.78
C GLU A 389 33.37 4.40 14.21
N PHE A 390 32.69 3.66 13.34
CA PHE A 390 31.44 3.02 13.69
C PHE A 390 31.68 1.84 14.65
N PRO A 391 30.81 1.66 15.68
CA PRO A 391 30.91 0.53 16.59
C PRO A 391 30.54 -0.78 15.87
N ALA A 392 30.79 -1.91 16.55
CA ALA A 392 30.48 -3.25 16.03
C ALA A 392 29.00 -3.45 15.62
N GLN A 393 28.10 -2.57 16.07
CA GLN A 393 26.68 -2.57 15.72
C GLN A 393 26.28 -1.27 14.99
N PRO A 394 26.69 -1.09 13.72
CA PRO A 394 26.48 0.15 12.96
C PRO A 394 25.00 0.50 12.74
N TRP A 395 24.10 -0.49 12.84
CA TRP A 395 22.66 -0.28 12.71
C TRP A 395 22.07 0.66 13.78
N GLN A 396 22.68 0.79 14.96
CA GLN A 396 22.21 1.74 15.98
C GLN A 396 22.32 3.20 15.52
N HIS A 397 23.35 3.52 14.74
CA HIS A 397 23.51 4.83 14.13
C HIS A 397 22.47 5.08 13.03
N LEU A 398 22.21 4.07 12.20
CA LEU A 398 21.15 4.13 11.19
C LEU A 398 19.77 4.40 11.84
N GLU A 399 19.45 3.70 12.93
CA GLU A 399 18.22 3.96 13.69
C GLU A 399 18.17 5.38 14.27
N THR A 400 19.31 5.90 14.74
CA THR A 400 19.41 7.25 15.30
C THR A 400 19.16 8.30 14.22
N ILE A 401 19.73 8.13 13.03
CA ILE A 401 19.45 8.98 11.86
C ILE A 401 17.95 8.96 11.54
N ILE A 402 17.35 7.78 11.41
CA ILE A 402 15.94 7.61 11.08
C ILE A 402 15.05 8.33 12.12
N LYS A 403 15.31 8.11 13.41
CA LYS A 403 14.57 8.77 14.51
C LYS A 403 14.70 10.30 14.44
N SER A 404 15.90 10.81 14.18
CA SER A 404 16.16 12.26 14.05
C SER A 404 15.38 12.88 12.89
N VAL A 405 15.41 12.23 11.71
CA VAL A 405 14.70 12.71 10.51
C VAL A 405 13.18 12.70 10.74
N ILE A 406 12.64 11.67 11.39
CA ILE A 406 11.21 11.61 11.69
C ILE A 406 10.80 12.72 12.66
N ALA A 407 11.52 12.90 13.76
CA ALA A 407 11.24 13.95 14.73
C ALA A 407 11.26 15.33 14.07
N PHE A 408 12.21 15.55 13.15
CA PHE A 408 12.27 16.76 12.34
C PHE A 408 11.04 16.92 11.44
N LEU A 409 10.66 15.90 10.68
CA LEU A 409 9.48 15.94 9.80
C LEU A 409 8.17 16.14 10.59
N GLU A 410 8.04 15.54 11.77
CA GLU A 410 6.91 15.77 12.68
C GLU A 410 6.88 17.24 13.13
N SER A 411 8.03 17.80 13.51
CA SER A 411 8.13 19.21 13.94
C SER A 411 7.84 20.23 12.82
N GLU A 412 8.32 19.98 11.60
CA GLU A 412 8.04 20.82 10.42
C GLU A 412 6.56 20.77 10.06
N ASN A 413 5.92 19.59 10.12
CA ASN A 413 4.48 19.43 9.89
C ASN A 413 3.62 20.16 10.94
N VAL A 414 4.05 20.15 12.21
CA VAL A 414 3.38 20.91 13.27
C VAL A 414 3.52 22.42 13.02
N ARG A 415 4.71 22.89 12.66
CA ARG A 415 4.97 24.31 12.32
C ARG A 415 4.16 24.78 11.11
N THR A 416 4.04 23.97 10.06
CA THR A 416 3.23 24.33 8.88
C THR A 416 1.73 24.36 9.18
N ARG A 417 1.24 23.48 10.06
CA ARG A 417 -0.16 23.51 10.52
C ARG A 417 -0.46 24.73 11.38
N SER A 418 0.43 25.08 12.31
CA SER A 418 0.26 26.26 13.16
C SER A 418 0.36 27.57 12.38
N SER A 419 1.25 27.67 11.38
CA SER A 419 1.31 28.81 10.47
C SER A 419 0.12 28.88 9.50
N GLY A 420 -0.48 27.74 9.13
CA GLY A 420 -1.69 27.69 8.32
C GLY A 420 -2.95 28.17 9.05
N THR A 421 -3.00 28.02 10.37
CA THR A 421 -4.07 28.56 11.22
C THR A 421 -3.90 30.04 11.58
N ALA A 422 -2.68 30.60 11.49
CA ALA A 422 -2.43 31.99 11.87
C ALA A 422 -3.00 33.03 10.87
N ASN A 423 -3.24 32.63 9.61
CA ASN A 423 -3.78 33.53 8.57
C ASN A 423 -5.31 33.44 8.40
N GLY A 424 -6.02 32.78 9.32
CA GLY A 424 -7.46 32.51 9.24
C GLY A 424 -8.29 32.95 10.44
N VAL A 425 -7.72 33.72 11.38
CA VAL A 425 -8.51 34.37 12.43
C VAL A 425 -8.92 35.74 11.91
N ILE A 426 -10.06 35.80 11.22
CA ILE A 426 -10.85 37.03 11.14
C ILE A 426 -11.38 37.25 12.55
N SER A 427 -10.74 38.12 13.32
CA SER A 427 -11.26 38.61 14.58
C SER A 427 -12.57 39.35 14.30
N ASN A 428 -13.69 38.75 14.71
CA ASN A 428 -14.99 39.43 14.79
C ASN A 428 -15.00 40.41 15.99
N GLU A 429 -14.07 41.37 16.00
CA GLU A 429 -14.09 42.53 16.88
C GLU A 429 -14.25 43.78 16.02
N GLY A 430 -15.47 43.99 15.51
CA GLY A 430 -15.75 45.13 14.64
C GLY A 430 -17.19 45.28 14.16
N ALA A 431 -18.17 44.64 14.81
CA ALA A 431 -19.59 44.77 14.46
C ALA A 431 -20.49 44.99 15.69
N ALA A 432 -20.04 45.86 16.59
CA ALA A 432 -20.87 46.49 17.61
C ALA A 432 -20.59 47.99 17.62
N ARG A 433 -21.19 48.71 16.67
CA ARG A 433 -21.66 50.09 16.80
C ARG A 433 -22.90 50.28 15.96
#